data_AF-A0AA87DRJ2-F1
#
_entry.id   AF-A0AA87DRJ2-F1
#
_cell.length_a   1.000
_cell.length_b   1.000
_cell.length_c   1.000
_cell.angle_alpha   90.00
_cell.angle_beta   90.00
_cell.angle_gamma   90.00
#
_symmetry.space_group_name_H-M   'P 1'
#
loop_
_entity.id
_entity.type
_entity.pdbx_description
1 polymer ?
#
loop_
_entity_poly.entity_id
_entity_poly.type
_entity_poly.pdbx_seq_one_letter_code
_entity_poly.pdbx_strand_id
1 'polypeptide(L)'
;MTRGVSGSGRMERVYDDIIPTVKNGKFNGWFDNLAPEELEKLWEIPKLRKKIEDRIRRPGGYHEWNLVSRTPQFKKWGVSMDDIKEMRSLIEDVQFINPCGVYGGRGFTKAHNEILKIIDLSYDYEEFAHRLNEWASQRMKNGILNLLEGLRRY
;
A
#
# COMPACT_ATOMS: atom_id res chain seq x y z
N MET A 1 25.83 37.80 11.46
CA MET A 1 24.89 36.71 11.83
C MET A 1 23.63 36.87 10.99
N THR A 2 23.57 36.23 9.82
CA THR A 2 22.41 36.33 8.93
C THR A 2 21.52 35.11 9.17
N ARG A 3 20.34 35.37 9.72
CA ARG A 3 19.30 34.39 10.06
C ARG A 3 18.85 33.63 8.80
N GLY A 4 18.89 32.30 8.88
CA GLY A 4 18.32 31.41 7.87
C GLY A 4 16.81 31.59 7.76
N VAL A 5 16.33 31.89 6.56
CA VAL A 5 14.89 32.02 6.28
C VAL A 5 14.31 30.63 5.99
N SER A 6 13.35 30.25 6.82
CA SER A 6 12.57 29.02 6.79
C SER A 6 11.78 28.88 5.47
N GLY A 7 12.32 28.13 4.52
CA GLY A 7 11.63 27.72 3.28
C GLY A 7 10.66 26.54 3.46
N SER A 8 10.66 25.88 4.63
CA SER A 8 9.89 24.64 4.84
C SER A 8 8.38 24.88 4.93
N GLY A 9 7.94 25.94 5.63
CA GLY A 9 6.51 26.14 5.95
C GLY A 9 5.63 26.69 4.81
N ARG A 10 6.22 27.19 3.71
CA ARG A 10 5.46 27.60 2.51
C ARG A 10 5.26 26.43 1.56
N MET A 11 6.29 25.61 1.40
CA MET A 11 6.25 24.41 0.56
C MET A 11 5.30 23.36 1.14
N GLU A 12 5.28 23.19 2.47
CA GLU A 12 4.38 22.29 3.18
C GLU A 12 2.89 22.68 3.03
N ARG A 13 2.58 23.98 3.00
CA ARG A 13 1.22 24.47 2.74
C ARG A 13 0.72 24.21 1.31
N VAL A 14 1.58 24.39 0.31
CA VAL A 14 1.25 24.06 -1.09
C VAL A 14 0.91 22.57 -1.24
N TYR A 15 1.57 21.70 -0.47
CA TYR A 15 1.30 20.27 -0.49
C TYR A 15 0.05 19.84 0.27
N ASP A 16 -0.37 20.63 1.27
CA ASP A 16 -1.67 20.51 1.94
C ASP A 16 -2.84 20.82 1.02
N ASP A 17 -2.65 21.71 0.05
CA ASP A 17 -3.64 22.01 -0.97
C ASP A 17 -3.77 20.89 -2.02
N ILE A 18 -2.68 20.13 -2.29
CA ILE A 18 -2.66 19.10 -3.35
C ILE A 18 -3.22 17.75 -2.89
N ILE A 19 -2.83 17.27 -1.69
CA ILE A 19 -3.24 15.95 -1.19
C ILE A 19 -4.30 16.12 -0.08
N PRO A 20 -5.56 15.78 -0.34
CA PRO A 20 -6.63 15.96 0.63
C PRO A 20 -6.50 15.03 1.83
N THR A 21 -7.25 15.38 2.88
CA THR A 21 -7.37 14.53 4.08
C THR A 21 -8.23 13.30 3.80
N VAL A 22 -8.13 12.27 4.63
CA VAL A 22 -8.99 11.08 4.57
C VAL A 22 -10.46 11.34 4.95
N LYS A 23 -10.78 12.54 5.46
CA LYS A 23 -12.14 12.87 5.91
C LYS A 23 -13.12 12.81 4.75
N ASN A 24 -14.28 12.20 4.99
CA ASN A 24 -15.41 12.12 4.06
C ASN A 24 -15.03 11.51 2.69
N GLY A 25 -14.10 10.55 2.67
CA GLY A 25 -13.69 9.87 1.42
C GLY A 25 -12.94 10.74 0.41
N LYS A 26 -12.63 12.01 0.72
CA LYS A 26 -12.00 12.96 -0.22
C LYS A 26 -10.67 12.45 -0.78
N PHE A 27 -9.88 11.78 0.06
CA PHE A 27 -8.62 11.17 -0.38
C PHE A 27 -8.83 10.06 -1.40
N ASN A 28 -9.85 9.22 -1.22
CA ASN A 28 -10.11 8.10 -2.12
C ASN A 28 -10.55 8.63 -3.49
N GLY A 29 -11.54 9.52 -3.52
CA GLY A 29 -11.98 10.16 -4.76
C GLY A 29 -10.86 10.97 -5.45
N TRP A 30 -9.98 11.65 -4.70
CA TRP A 30 -8.81 12.30 -5.27
C TRP A 30 -7.86 11.32 -5.94
N PHE A 31 -7.55 10.20 -5.26
CA PHE A 31 -6.68 9.17 -5.81
C PHE A 31 -7.28 8.55 -7.07
N ASP A 32 -8.57 8.22 -7.06
CA ASP A 32 -9.24 7.54 -8.17
C ASP A 32 -9.31 8.43 -9.42
N ASN A 33 -9.47 9.74 -9.25
CA ASN A 33 -9.49 10.70 -10.36
C ASN A 33 -8.10 11.15 -10.85
N LEU A 34 -7.03 10.86 -10.11
CA LEU A 34 -5.67 11.22 -10.51
C LEU A 34 -5.19 10.34 -11.67
N ALA A 35 -4.48 10.88 -12.66
CA ALA A 35 -3.88 10.04 -13.70
C ALA A 35 -2.68 9.25 -13.14
N PRO A 36 -2.38 8.04 -13.64
CA PRO A 36 -1.21 7.26 -13.18
C PRO A 36 0.11 8.06 -13.25
N GLU A 37 0.34 8.81 -14.33
CA GLU A 37 1.56 9.60 -14.54
C GLU A 37 1.66 10.78 -13.57
N GLU A 38 0.53 11.34 -13.14
CA GLU A 38 0.50 12.39 -12.13
C GLU A 38 0.84 11.82 -10.75
N LEU A 39 0.31 10.64 -10.42
CA LEU A 39 0.66 9.95 -9.19
C LEU A 39 2.16 9.66 -9.13
N GLU A 40 2.78 9.21 -10.23
CA GLU A 40 4.23 8.95 -10.29
C GLU A 40 5.05 10.20 -9.95
N LYS A 41 4.72 11.35 -10.56
CA LYS A 41 5.40 12.62 -10.27
C LYS A 41 5.29 13.02 -8.80
N LEU A 42 4.12 12.81 -8.18
CA LEU A 42 3.95 13.06 -6.74
C LEU A 42 4.74 12.05 -5.90
N TRP A 43 4.85 10.80 -6.36
CA TRP A 43 5.53 9.70 -5.69
C TRP A 43 7.05 9.87 -5.65
N GLU A 44 7.63 10.54 -6.65
CA GLU A 44 9.06 10.89 -6.70
C GLU A 44 9.47 11.91 -5.62
N ILE A 45 8.52 12.72 -5.13
CA ILE A 45 8.79 13.75 -4.12
C ILE A 45 8.64 13.13 -2.71
N PRO A 46 9.72 12.96 -1.92
CA PRO A 46 9.67 12.15 -0.69
C PRO A 46 8.65 12.64 0.35
N LYS A 47 8.48 13.96 0.48
CA LYS A 47 7.49 14.55 1.40
C LYS A 47 6.05 14.24 0.97
N LEU A 48 5.77 14.31 -0.32
CA LEU A 48 4.45 14.02 -0.89
C LEU A 48 4.16 12.54 -0.80
N ARG A 49 5.11 11.70 -1.22
CA ARG A 49 5.03 10.24 -1.06
C ARG A 49 4.67 9.87 0.36
N LYS A 50 5.46 10.31 1.35
CA LYS A 50 5.19 10.01 2.77
C LYS A 50 3.76 10.38 3.16
N LYS A 51 3.31 11.57 2.76
CA LYS A 51 1.95 12.03 3.03
C LYS A 51 0.89 11.13 2.37
N ILE A 52 1.06 10.75 1.11
CA ILE A 52 0.14 9.83 0.41
C ILE A 52 0.11 8.48 1.14
N GLU A 53 1.28 7.90 1.43
CA GLU A 53 1.35 6.63 2.15
C GLU A 53 0.64 6.72 3.53
N ASP A 54 0.82 7.82 4.27
CA ASP A 54 0.14 8.06 5.54
C ASP A 54 -1.39 8.18 5.41
N ARG A 55 -1.92 8.62 4.25
CA ARG A 55 -3.36 8.65 3.97
C ARG A 55 -3.91 7.27 3.60
N ILE A 56 -3.11 6.46 2.92
CA ILE A 56 -3.46 5.08 2.56
C ILE A 56 -3.54 4.20 3.82
N ARG A 57 -2.53 4.31 4.70
CA ARG A 57 -2.44 3.55 5.96
C ARG A 57 -3.41 3.98 7.06
N ARG A 58 -4.41 4.81 6.77
CA ARG A 58 -5.41 5.28 7.75
C ARG A 58 -6.73 4.52 7.63
N PRO A 59 -7.31 4.01 8.73
CA PRO A 59 -6.69 3.88 10.07
C PRO A 59 -5.52 2.88 10.04
N GLY A 60 -4.60 3.00 11.01
CA GLY A 60 -3.50 2.06 11.20
C GLY A 60 -3.95 0.78 11.91
N GLY A 61 -3.04 -0.18 12.11
CA GLY A 61 -3.34 -1.48 12.74
C GLY A 61 -3.62 -2.62 11.75
N TYR A 62 -3.43 -2.37 10.45
CA TYR A 62 -3.71 -3.32 9.39
C TYR A 62 -2.44 -3.68 8.61
N HIS A 63 -2.34 -4.92 8.17
CA HIS A 63 -1.38 -5.41 7.20
C HIS A 63 -1.96 -5.19 5.80
N GLU A 64 -1.20 -4.54 4.92
CA GLU A 64 -1.63 -4.27 3.55
C GLU A 64 -1.17 -5.37 2.59
N TRP A 65 -2.11 -6.07 1.93
CA TRP A 65 -1.78 -7.03 0.86
C TRP A 65 -1.42 -6.31 -0.44
N ASN A 66 -2.19 -5.26 -0.76
CA ASN A 66 -1.82 -4.27 -1.77
C ASN A 66 -0.78 -3.32 -1.15
N LEU A 67 0.49 -3.73 -1.15
CA LEU A 67 1.55 -3.03 -0.40
C LEU A 67 1.67 -1.55 -0.79
N VAL A 68 1.57 -0.69 0.22
CA VAL A 68 1.55 0.78 0.07
C VAL A 68 2.79 1.32 -0.67
N SER A 69 3.94 0.67 -0.57
CA SER A 69 5.16 1.07 -1.29
C SER A 69 5.08 0.87 -2.82
N ARG A 70 4.03 0.21 -3.31
CA ARG A 70 3.75 -0.07 -4.72
C ARG A 70 2.43 0.51 -5.21
N THR A 71 1.84 1.45 -4.48
CA THR A 71 0.61 2.15 -4.90
C THR A 71 0.63 2.67 -6.35
N PRO A 72 1.73 3.24 -6.89
CA PRO A 72 1.77 3.63 -8.29
C PRO A 72 1.48 2.48 -9.27
N GLN A 73 1.96 1.26 -8.97
CA GLN A 73 1.70 0.09 -9.79
C GLN A 73 0.22 -0.30 -9.75
N PHE A 74 -0.39 -0.33 -8.56
CA PHE A 74 -1.82 -0.59 -8.41
C PHE A 74 -2.68 0.46 -9.14
N LYS A 75 -2.23 1.72 -9.15
CA LYS A 75 -2.90 2.78 -9.92
C LYS A 75 -2.83 2.52 -11.43
N LYS A 76 -1.71 2.05 -11.96
CA LYS A 76 -1.57 1.65 -13.37
C LYS A 76 -2.49 0.49 -13.74
N TRP A 77 -2.69 -0.44 -12.81
CA TRP A 77 -3.63 -1.55 -12.97
C TRP A 77 -5.11 -1.14 -12.78
N GLY A 78 -5.38 0.14 -12.50
CA GLY A 78 -6.75 0.65 -12.36
C GLY A 78 -7.42 0.28 -11.03
N VAL A 79 -6.67 -0.14 -10.02
CA VAL A 79 -7.21 -0.49 -8.71
C VAL A 79 -7.63 0.76 -7.95
N SER A 80 -8.85 0.79 -7.42
CA SER A 80 -9.37 1.95 -6.68
C SER A 80 -8.74 2.07 -5.29
N MET A 81 -8.79 3.26 -4.69
CA MET A 81 -8.32 3.44 -3.31
C MET A 81 -9.17 2.68 -2.29
N ASP A 82 -10.47 2.51 -2.57
CA ASP A 82 -11.34 1.69 -1.74
C ASP A 82 -10.87 0.23 -1.77
N ASP A 83 -10.63 -0.34 -2.94
CA ASP A 83 -10.12 -1.71 -3.09
C ASP A 83 -8.76 -1.88 -2.39
N ILE A 84 -7.82 -0.94 -2.58
CA ILE A 84 -6.52 -0.97 -1.88
C ILE A 84 -6.70 -1.02 -0.36
N LYS A 85 -7.69 -0.30 0.19
CA LYS A 85 -7.95 -0.25 1.63
C LYS A 85 -8.75 -1.43 2.15
N GLU A 86 -9.63 -1.99 1.35
CA GLU A 86 -10.39 -3.19 1.70
C GLU A 86 -9.50 -4.43 1.68
N MET A 87 -8.45 -4.45 0.84
CA MET A 87 -7.46 -5.52 0.79
C MET A 87 -6.42 -5.44 1.93
N ARG A 88 -6.87 -5.14 3.15
CA ARG A 88 -6.06 -5.09 4.36
C ARG A 88 -6.65 -5.96 5.46
N SER A 89 -5.81 -6.72 6.15
CA SER A 89 -6.22 -7.57 7.28
C SER A 89 -5.73 -6.94 8.59
N LEU A 90 -6.40 -7.20 9.71
CA LEU A 90 -5.85 -6.80 11.01
C LEU A 90 -4.49 -7.49 11.21
N ILE A 91 -3.51 -6.74 11.72
CA ILE A 91 -2.16 -7.25 11.92
C ILE A 91 -2.16 -8.52 12.80
N GLU A 92 -3.02 -8.57 13.81
CA GLU A 92 -3.14 -9.68 14.75
C GLU A 92 -3.64 -10.99 14.13
N ASP A 93 -4.38 -10.88 13.02
CA ASP A 93 -4.92 -12.04 12.28
C ASP A 93 -3.92 -12.62 11.27
N VAL A 94 -2.81 -11.91 11.00
CA VAL A 94 -1.82 -12.34 10.00
C VAL A 94 -0.73 -13.17 10.65
N GLN A 95 -0.67 -14.46 10.27
CA GLN A 95 0.34 -15.42 10.72
C GLN A 95 1.06 -16.08 9.55
N PHE A 96 2.36 -15.80 9.42
CA PHE A 96 3.23 -16.44 8.44
C PHE A 96 3.97 -17.62 9.05
N ILE A 97 4.15 -18.72 8.31
CA ILE A 97 4.69 -19.98 8.84
C ILE A 97 6.13 -20.33 8.37
N ASN A 98 6.64 -19.72 7.30
CA ASN A 98 7.88 -20.17 6.63
C ASN A 98 8.88 -19.05 6.22
N PRO A 99 9.58 -18.38 7.16
CA PRO A 99 9.72 -18.72 8.56
C PRO A 99 8.55 -18.21 9.39
N CYS A 100 8.33 -18.84 10.54
CA CYS A 100 7.33 -18.39 11.50
C CYS A 100 7.62 -16.93 11.90
N GLY A 101 6.62 -16.08 11.79
CA GLY A 101 6.74 -14.67 12.11
C GLY A 101 5.48 -14.14 12.76
N VAL A 102 5.63 -13.59 13.97
CA VAL A 102 4.71 -12.61 14.55
C VAL A 102 5.10 -11.20 14.09
N TYR A 103 4.17 -10.26 14.18
CA TYR A 103 4.33 -8.89 13.68
C TYR A 103 5.66 -8.25 14.10
N GLY A 104 6.33 -7.57 13.17
CA GLY A 104 7.62 -6.92 13.40
C GLY A 104 8.85 -7.84 13.40
N GLY A 105 8.67 -9.17 13.25
CA GLY A 105 9.75 -10.15 13.19
C GLY A 105 10.32 -10.41 11.79
N ARG A 106 11.42 -11.19 11.72
CA ARG A 106 12.10 -11.58 10.46
C ARG A 106 11.16 -12.24 9.43
N GLY A 107 10.13 -12.96 9.89
CA GLY A 107 9.13 -13.59 9.02
C GLY A 107 8.25 -12.58 8.27
N PHE A 108 7.89 -11.46 8.89
CA PHE A 108 7.12 -10.38 8.26
C PHE A 108 7.96 -9.66 7.20
N THR A 109 9.22 -9.33 7.50
CA THR A 109 10.12 -8.69 6.52
C THR A 109 10.31 -9.57 5.29
N LYS A 110 10.52 -10.88 5.48
CA LYS A 110 10.64 -11.81 4.35
C LYS A 110 9.34 -11.91 3.55
N ALA A 111 8.19 -12.02 4.21
CA ALA A 111 6.89 -12.05 3.54
C ALA A 111 6.64 -10.78 2.70
N HIS A 112 6.87 -9.59 3.25
CA HIS A 112 6.79 -8.34 2.50
C HIS A 112 7.69 -8.34 1.26
N ASN A 113 8.96 -8.76 1.40
CA ASN A 113 9.88 -8.80 0.26
C ASN A 113 9.45 -9.79 -0.83
N GLU A 114 8.80 -10.89 -0.47
CA GLU A 114 8.25 -11.85 -1.42
C GLU A 114 7.02 -11.30 -2.14
N ILE A 115 6.08 -10.69 -1.40
CA ILE A 115 4.90 -10.04 -1.98
C ILE A 115 5.32 -8.89 -2.91
N LEU A 116 6.32 -8.09 -2.53
CA LEU A 116 6.88 -7.04 -3.40
C LEU A 116 7.35 -7.60 -4.74
N LYS A 117 8.05 -8.74 -4.73
CA LYS A 117 8.49 -9.40 -5.96
C LYS A 117 7.32 -9.88 -6.80
N ILE A 118 6.26 -10.40 -6.15
CA ILE A 118 5.05 -10.83 -6.87
C ILE A 118 4.42 -9.62 -7.58
N ILE A 119 4.25 -8.50 -6.89
CA ILE A 119 3.74 -7.25 -7.50
C ILE A 119 4.63 -6.82 -8.67
N ASP A 120 5.94 -6.73 -8.45
CA ASP A 120 6.90 -6.23 -9.44
C ASP A 120 7.03 -7.13 -10.69
N LEU A 121 6.68 -8.42 -10.59
CA LEU A 121 6.75 -9.40 -11.66
C LEU A 121 5.39 -9.67 -12.34
N SER A 122 4.30 -9.12 -11.82
CA SER A 122 2.96 -9.31 -12.40
C SER A 122 2.67 -8.28 -13.48
N TYR A 123 1.99 -8.69 -14.53
CA TYR A 123 1.57 -7.82 -15.62
C TYR A 123 0.36 -6.96 -15.24
N ASP A 124 -0.63 -7.58 -14.59
CA ASP A 124 -1.87 -6.94 -14.15
C ASP A 124 -2.28 -7.39 -12.73
N TYR A 125 -3.41 -6.86 -12.25
CA TYR A 125 -3.90 -7.17 -10.91
C TYR A 125 -4.36 -8.62 -10.74
N GLU A 126 -4.90 -9.23 -11.80
CA GLU A 126 -5.38 -10.61 -11.74
C GLU A 126 -4.22 -11.61 -11.66
N GLU A 127 -3.15 -11.37 -12.42
CA GLU A 127 -1.93 -12.15 -12.30
C GLU A 127 -1.29 -11.98 -10.91
N PHE A 128 -1.26 -10.76 -10.38
CA PHE A 128 -0.83 -10.49 -9.01
C PHE A 128 -1.66 -11.31 -8.00
N ALA A 129 -2.98 -11.28 -8.12
CA ALA A 129 -3.88 -12.01 -7.23
C ALA A 129 -3.61 -13.53 -7.33
N HIS A 130 -3.48 -14.09 -8.53
CA HIS A 130 -3.22 -15.52 -8.70
C HIS A 130 -1.88 -15.93 -8.06
N ARG A 131 -0.79 -15.22 -8.36
CA ARG A 131 0.54 -15.48 -7.77
C ARG A 131 0.55 -15.29 -6.26
N LEU A 132 -0.23 -14.33 -5.74
CA LEU A 132 -0.40 -14.15 -4.30
C LEU A 132 -1.08 -15.36 -3.65
N ASN A 133 -2.07 -15.97 -4.30
CA ASN A 133 -2.74 -17.18 -3.80
C ASN A 133 -1.76 -18.38 -3.75
N GLU A 134 -0.98 -18.57 -4.81
CA GLU A 134 0.06 -19.59 -4.86
C GLU A 134 1.07 -19.40 -3.71
N TRP A 135 1.55 -18.18 -3.53
CA TRP A 135 2.45 -17.83 -2.43
C TRP A 135 1.80 -18.05 -1.06
N ALA A 136 0.55 -17.64 -0.88
CA ALA A 136 -0.18 -17.75 0.39
C ALA A 136 -0.38 -19.22 0.79
N SER A 137 -0.63 -20.10 -0.17
CA SER A 137 -0.77 -21.55 0.06
C SER A 137 0.43 -22.17 0.79
N GLN A 138 1.63 -21.61 0.59
CA GLN A 138 2.88 -22.08 1.18
C GLN A 138 3.32 -21.27 2.41
N ARG A 139 2.78 -20.06 2.58
CA ARG A 139 3.32 -19.06 3.51
C ARG A 139 2.38 -18.72 4.66
N MET A 140 1.09 -19.04 4.57
CA MET A 140 0.10 -18.78 5.60
C MET A 140 -0.34 -20.04 6.33
N LYS A 141 -0.69 -19.92 7.63
CA LYS A 141 -1.04 -21.03 8.51
C LYS A 141 -2.26 -21.87 8.06
N ASN A 142 -3.18 -21.29 7.27
CA ASN A 142 -4.26 -22.03 6.60
C ASN A 142 -4.29 -21.75 5.07
N GLY A 143 -3.13 -21.47 4.48
CA GLY A 143 -3.01 -21.20 3.05
C GLY A 143 -3.90 -20.05 2.58
N ILE A 144 -4.53 -20.24 1.42
CA ILE A 144 -5.40 -19.25 0.74
C ILE A 144 -6.58 -18.80 1.61
N LEU A 145 -7.08 -19.65 2.51
CA LEU A 145 -8.23 -19.31 3.35
C LEU A 145 -7.96 -18.16 4.31
N ASN A 146 -6.69 -17.87 4.61
CA ASN A 146 -6.32 -16.72 5.41
C ASN A 146 -6.15 -15.42 4.59
N LEU A 147 -6.28 -15.48 3.26
CA LEU A 147 -6.47 -14.27 2.45
C LEU A 147 -7.91 -13.79 2.58
N LEU A 148 -8.08 -12.48 2.40
CA LEU A 148 -9.40 -11.83 2.26
C LEU A 148 -10.11 -12.37 1.02
N GLU A 149 -11.43 -12.48 1.09
CA GLU A 149 -12.25 -13.05 0.01
C GLU A 149 -12.01 -12.36 -1.35
N GLY A 150 -11.87 -11.03 -1.36
CA GLY A 150 -11.56 -10.27 -2.59
C GLY A 150 -10.24 -10.63 -3.25
N LEU A 151 -9.28 -11.21 -2.50
CA LEU A 151 -8.00 -11.67 -3.03
C LEU A 151 -8.00 -13.14 -3.41
N ARG A 152 -9.00 -13.93 -3.03
CA ARG A 152 -8.98 -15.37 -3.29
C ARG A 152 -9.16 -15.65 -4.78
N ARG A 153 -8.36 -16.57 -5.32
CA ARG A 153 -8.49 -17.11 -6.67
C ARG A 153 -8.43 -18.64 -6.52
N TYR A 154 -9.46 -19.32 -6.99
CA TYR A 154 -9.64 -20.78 -6.91
C TYR A 154 -9.18 -21.46 -8.20
#